data_AF-A0A3D0S515-F1
#
_entry.id   AF-A0A3D0S515-F1
#
_cell.length_a   1.000
_cell.length_b   1.000
_cell.length_c   1.000
_cell.angle_alpha   90.00
_cell.angle_beta   90.00
_cell.angle_gamma   90.00
#
_symmetry.space_group_name_H-M   'P 1'
#
loop_
_entity.id
_entity.type
_entity.pdbx_description
1 polymer ?
#
loop_
_entity_poly.entity_id
_entity_poly.type
_entity_poly.pdbx_seq_one_letter_code
_entity_poly.pdbx_strand_id
1 'polypeptide(L)' 'MVSDEARLLFVHVQKTGGQSIEHVLRAHLPDARNVLEVRGGKHATYADTLQHHPHWADYWSFGFVRNP' A
#
# COMPACT_ATOMS: atom_id res chain seq x y z
N MET A 1 1.15 -0.60 -1.72
CA MET A 1 2.44 0.04 -2.03
C MET A 1 3.20 0.24 -0.74
N VAL A 2 4.51 0.03 -0.74
CA VAL A 2 5.35 0.08 0.47
C VAL A 2 6.58 0.95 0.25
N SER A 3 7.01 1.65 1.29
CA SER A 3 8.31 2.33 1.43
C SER A 3 8.89 1.88 2.77
N ASP A 4 10.06 1.24 2.76
CA ASP A 4 10.72 0.77 3.98
C ASP A 4 11.46 1.92 4.66
N GLU A 5 12.01 2.87 3.89
CA GLU A 5 12.69 4.06 4.42
C GLU A 5 11.73 4.94 5.22
N ALA A 6 10.51 5.16 4.70
CA ALA A 6 9.48 5.90 5.40
C ALA A 6 8.63 5.04 6.35
N ARG A 7 8.88 3.73 6.44
CA ARG A 7 8.07 2.76 7.20
C ARG A 7 6.57 2.93 6.94
N LEU A 8 6.19 2.96 5.66
CA LEU A 8 4.85 3.29 5.19
C LEU A 8 4.25 2.16 4.35
N LEU A 9 2.99 1.83 4.63
CA LEU A 9 2.20 0.88 3.83
C LEU A 9 0.88 1.48 3.35
N PHE A 10 0.76 1.72 2.06
CA PHE A 10 -0.49 2.15 1.43
C PHE A 10 -1.27 0.96 0.87
N VAL A 11 -2.49 0.74 1.38
CA VAL A 11 -3.43 -0.30 0.90
C VAL A 11 -4.31 0.29 -0.19
N HIS A 12 -4.10 -0.13 -1.44
CA HIS A 12 -4.80 0.44 -2.59
C HIS A 12 -6.14 -0.28 -2.83
N VAL A 13 -7.20 0.25 -2.23
CA VAL A 13 -8.59 -0.19 -2.47
C VAL A 13 -9.05 0.21 -3.87
N GLN A 14 -9.76 -0.68 -4.57
CA GLN A 14 -10.22 -0.41 -5.93
C GLN A 14 -11.22 0.76 -5.99
N LYS A 15 -11.05 1.62 -7.00
CA LYS A 15 -11.99 2.70 -7.35
C LYS A 15 -12.15 3.76 -6.24
N THR A 16 -11.10 4.00 -5.45
CA THR A 16 -11.08 5.02 -4.37
C THR A 16 -10.02 6.11 -4.60
N GLY A 17 -9.58 6.30 -5.85
CA GLY A 17 -8.55 7.29 -6.18
C GLY A 17 -7.11 6.86 -5.85
N GLY A 18 -6.87 5.57 -5.59
CA GLY A 18 -5.55 5.11 -5.16
C GLY A 18 -4.42 5.28 -6.19
N GLN A 19 -4.72 5.45 -7.49
CA GLN A 19 -3.73 5.85 -8.49
C GLN A 19 -3.17 7.27 -8.25
N SER A 20 -4.01 8.21 -7.80
CA SER A 20 -3.55 9.56 -7.43
C SER A 20 -2.62 9.50 -6.22
N ILE A 21 -2.94 8.65 -5.24
CA ILE A 21 -2.08 8.42 -4.07
C ILE A 21 -0.76 7.76 -4.45
N GLU A 22 -0.78 6.75 -5.33
CA GLU A 22 0.45 6.14 -5.87
C GLU A 22 1.35 7.19 -6.53
N HIS A 23 0.78 8.12 -7.32
CA HIS A 23 1.55 9.18 -7.97
C HIS A 23 2.24 10.09 -6.95
N VAL A 24 1.51 10.57 -5.94
CA VAL A 24 2.07 11.43 -4.88
C VAL A 24 3.15 10.69 -4.10
N LEU A 25 2.90 9.45 -3.70
CA LEU A 25 3.87 8.66 -2.95
C LEU A 25 5.14 8.42 -3.77
N ARG A 26 5.05 8.10 -5.07
CA ARG A 26 6.23 7.95 -5.94
C ARG A 26 7.01 9.25 -6.14
N ALA A 27 6.33 10.38 -6.13
CA ALA A 27 6.98 11.69 -6.27
C ALA A 27 7.80 12.08 -5.03
N HIS A 28 7.43 11.56 -3.85
CA HIS A 28 8.05 11.96 -2.58
C HIS A 28 8.85 10.84 -1.88
N LEU A 29 8.62 9.58 -2.23
CA LEU A 29 9.26 8.41 -1.64
C LEU A 29 9.95 7.60 -2.76
N PRO A 30 11.26 7.80 -2.99
CA PRO A 30 11.98 7.13 -4.08
C PRO A 30 11.98 5.60 -4.00
N ASP A 31 11.90 5.03 -2.80
CA ASP A 31 11.86 3.59 -2.54
C ASP A 31 10.44 3.00 -2.62
N ALA A 32 9.42 3.82 -2.89
CA ALA A 32 8.05 3.38 -2.96
C ALA A 32 7.78 2.40 -4.10
N ARG A 33 7.35 1.18 -3.74
CA ARG A 33 7.14 0.08 -4.69
C ARG A 33 5.81 -0.64 -4.48
N ASN A 34 5.26 -1.16 -5.58
CA ASN A 34 4.07 -1.99 -5.51
C ASN A 34 4.43 -3.37 -4.96
N VAL A 35 3.53 -3.93 -4.15
CA VAL A 35 3.61 -5.31 -3.66
C VAL A 35 2.77 -6.14 -4.63
N LEU A 36 3.42 -6.93 -5.48
CA LEU A 36 2.77 -7.66 -6.58
C LEU A 36 2.78 -9.18 -6.36
N GLU A 37 3.63 -9.65 -5.45
CA GLU A 37 3.83 -11.04 -5.05
C GLU A 37 2.70 -11.60 -4.16
N VAL A 38 1.80 -10.73 -3.68
CA VAL A 38 0.67 -11.10 -2.81
C VAL A 38 -0.61 -11.32 -3.63
N ARG A 39 -1.48 -12.23 -3.19
CA ARG A 39 -2.83 -12.42 -3.77
C ARG A 39 -3.59 -11.10 -3.84
N GLY A 40 -4.10 -10.75 -5.02
CA GLY A 40 -4.73 -9.45 -5.29
C GLY A 40 -3.77 -8.37 -5.81
N GLY A 41 -2.46 -8.66 -5.84
CA GLY A 41 -1.42 -7.79 -6.38
C GLY A 41 -1.46 -6.41 -5.75
N LYS A 42 -1.46 -5.36 -6.59
CA LYS A 42 -1.55 -3.98 -6.12
C LYS A 42 -2.78 -3.68 -5.25
N HIS A 43 -3.84 -4.49 -5.35
CA HIS A 43 -5.08 -4.37 -4.58
C HIS A 43 -5.20 -5.41 -3.47
N ALA A 44 -4.11 -6.06 -3.08
CA ALA A 44 -4.08 -6.98 -1.95
C ALA A 44 -4.63 -6.31 -0.69
N THR A 45 -5.35 -7.08 0.13
CA THR A 45 -5.85 -6.57 1.41
C THR A 45 -4.69 -6.36 2.38
N TYR A 46 -4.92 -5.57 3.43
CA TYR A 46 -3.95 -5.42 4.51
C TYR A 46 -3.60 -6.78 5.14
N ALA A 47 -4.60 -7.63 5.37
CA ALA A 47 -4.40 -8.95 5.96
C ALA A 47 -3.55 -9.86 5.06
N ASP A 48 -3.86 -9.96 3.76
CA ASP A 48 -3.07 -10.77 2.81
C ASP A 48 -1.62 -10.27 2.73
N THR A 49 -1.45 -8.94 2.78
CA THR A 49 -0.14 -8.30 2.76
C THR A 49 0.69 -8.68 3.99
N LEU A 50 0.11 -8.60 5.19
CA LEU A 50 0.80 -8.96 6.44
C LEU A 50 1.08 -10.45 6.59
N GLN A 51 0.28 -11.33 5.98
CA GLN A 51 0.56 -12.77 5.99
C GLN A 51 1.89 -13.09 5.29
N HIS A 52 2.24 -12.35 4.24
CA HIS A 52 3.50 -12.53 3.50
C HIS A 52 4.64 -11.69 4.08
N HIS A 53 4.32 -10.50 4.60
CA HIS A 53 5.29 -9.55 5.14
C HIS A 53 4.88 -9.07 6.54
N PRO A 54 5.02 -9.91 7.57
CA PRO A 54 4.51 -9.61 8.92
C PRO A 54 5.20 -8.41 9.58
N HIS A 55 6.45 -8.11 9.19
CA HIS A 55 7.22 -6.96 9.70
C HIS A 55 6.63 -5.60 9.29
N TRP A 56 5.77 -5.53 8.28
CA TRP A 56 5.06 -4.29 7.92
C TRP A 56 3.90 -3.96 8.87
N ALA A 57 3.61 -4.81 9.86
CA ALA A 57 2.62 -4.48 10.89
C ALA A 57 3.03 -3.26 11.72
N ASP A 58 4.34 -2.98 11.83
CA ASP A 58 4.90 -1.84 12.55
C ASP A 58 5.06 -0.59 11.65
N TYR A 59 4.51 -0.62 10.44
CA TYR A 59 4.56 0.48 9.49
C TYR A 59 3.31 1.35 9.67
N TRP A 60 3.46 2.64 9.40
CA TRP A 60 2.29 3.51 9.30
C TRP A 60 1.48 3.10 8.07
N SER A 61 0.29 2.55 8.31
CA SER A 61 -0.56 2.01 7.26
C SER A 61 -1.84 2.82 7.08
N PHE A 62 -2.26 2.99 5.82
CA PHE A 62 -3.49 3.70 5.50
C PHE A 62 -4.07 3.23 4.16
N GLY A 63 -5.35 3.50 3.96
CA GLY A 63 -6.06 3.28 2.71
C GLY A 63 -7.25 4.23 2.61
N PHE A 64 -7.60 4.62 1.39
CA PHE A 64 -8.80 5.42 1.15
C PHE A 64 -9.95 4.51 0.76
N VAL A 65 -11.09 4.70 1.42
CA VAL A 65 -12.37 4.10 1.08
C VAL A 65 -13.35 5.20 0.67
N ARG A 66 -14.37 4.83 -0.10
CA ARG A 66 -15.49 5.71 -0.42
C ARG A 66 -16.68 5.26 0.42
N ASN A 67 -17.44 6.22 0.95
CA ASN A 67 -18.72 5.92 1.58
C ASN A 67 -19.67 5.37 0.50
N PRO A 68 -20.25 4.17 0.67
CA PRO A 68 -21.21 3.63 -0.28
C PRO A 68 -22.47 4.49 -0.43
#